data_AF-A0A1F8TSA9-F1
#
_entry.id   AF-A0A1F8TSA9-F1
#
_cell.length_a   1.000
_cell.length_b   1.000
_cell.length_c   1.000
_cell.angle_alpha   90.00
_cell.angle_beta   90.00
_cell.angle_gamma   90.00
#
_symmetry.space_group_name_H-M   'P 1'
#
loop_
_entity.id
_entity.type
_entity.pdbx_description
1 polymer ?
#
loop_
_entity_poly.entity_id
_entity_poly.type
_entity_poly.pdbx_seq_one_letter_code
_entity_poly.pdbx_strand_id
1 'polypeptide(L)'
;MAAALPLSEDQLVSELWARDVRFLMGSQTSPAPLLDPAHLITSLAQSENARMRLSLIPLFLRHPEFSAEAENADELLALRTKQFVLRFYYTAAILLQRKYRKRIVEIFGEQPELPDLFSSKLGVLPDENPDQALLQLANRHKFLSGQFVNWIGTYEHAAEVWLKEMELQKA
;
A
#
# COMPACT_ATOMS: atom_id res chain seq x y z
N MET A 1 -20.28 -18.18 16.90
CA MET A 1 -19.45 -17.04 16.50
C MET A 1 -20.00 -16.52 15.17
N ALA A 2 -20.58 -15.33 15.15
CA ALA A 2 -21.12 -14.75 13.93
C ALA A 2 -19.95 -14.51 12.96
N ALA A 3 -20.02 -15.09 11.75
CA ALA A 3 -19.10 -14.73 10.69
C ALA A 3 -19.33 -13.24 10.39
N ALA A 4 -18.35 -12.40 10.68
CA ALA A 4 -18.38 -11.00 10.24
C ALA A 4 -18.58 -11.00 8.73
N LEU A 5 -19.62 -10.31 8.26
CA LEU A 5 -19.88 -10.16 6.84
C LEU A 5 -18.63 -9.61 6.15
N PRO A 6 -18.28 -10.08 4.95
CA PRO A 6 -17.16 -9.52 4.20
C PRO A 6 -17.41 -8.02 4.00
N LEU A 7 -16.41 -7.19 4.33
CA LEU A 7 -16.49 -5.75 4.14
C LEU A 7 -16.73 -5.44 2.66
N SER A 8 -17.63 -4.51 2.37
CA SER A 8 -17.88 -4.09 1.00
C SER A 8 -16.74 -3.22 0.48
N GLU A 9 -16.60 -3.16 -0.85
CA GLU A 9 -15.63 -2.26 -1.49
C GLU A 9 -15.89 -0.79 -1.10
N ASP A 10 -17.15 -0.36 -1.02
CA ASP A 10 -17.50 1.00 -0.61
C ASP A 10 -17.07 1.31 0.83
N GLN A 11 -17.15 0.32 1.73
CA GLN A 11 -16.64 0.47 3.10
C GLN A 11 -15.12 0.66 3.11
N LEU A 12 -14.38 -0.12 2.31
CA LEU A 12 -12.93 0.03 2.21
C LEU A 12 -12.53 1.39 1.63
N VAL A 13 -13.26 1.89 0.61
CA VAL A 13 -13.02 3.25 0.08
C VAL A 13 -13.30 4.31 1.13
N SER A 14 -14.40 4.19 1.86
CA SER A 14 -14.72 5.14 2.94
C SER A 14 -13.64 5.14 4.04
N GLU A 15 -13.11 3.98 4.40
CA GLU A 15 -12.04 3.84 5.41
C GLU A 15 -10.71 4.45 4.93
N LEU A 16 -10.39 4.35 3.64
CA LEU A 16 -9.25 5.03 3.04
C LEU A 16 -9.44 6.55 3.04
N TRP A 17 -10.62 7.04 2.66
CA TRP A 17 -10.92 8.47 2.64
C TRP A 17 -10.93 9.11 4.03
N ALA A 18 -11.44 8.40 5.05
CA ALA A 18 -11.38 8.82 6.44
C ALA A 18 -9.94 8.94 6.99
N ARG A 19 -8.98 8.37 6.27
CA ARG A 19 -7.53 8.44 6.53
C ARG A 19 -6.81 9.28 5.48
N ASP A 20 -7.51 10.17 4.79
CA ASP A 20 -6.88 11.08 3.82
C ASP A 20 -6.18 10.36 2.63
N VAL A 21 -6.61 9.13 2.32
CA VAL A 21 -6.13 8.33 1.17
C VAL A 21 -7.21 8.30 0.08
N ARG A 22 -7.30 9.39 -0.70
CA ARG A 22 -8.28 9.54 -1.79
C ARG A 22 -7.79 8.98 -3.13
N PHE A 23 -7.30 7.74 -3.12
CA PHE A 23 -6.78 7.08 -4.32
C PHE A 23 -7.87 6.48 -5.22
N LEU A 24 -8.99 6.08 -4.62
CA LEU A 24 -10.11 5.44 -5.33
C LEU A 24 -11.31 6.38 -5.36
N MET A 25 -12.01 6.41 -6.50
CA MET A 25 -13.30 7.09 -6.59
C MET A 25 -14.33 6.36 -5.75
N GLY A 26 -15.14 7.12 -5.01
CA GLY A 26 -16.22 6.61 -4.20
C GLY A 26 -16.83 7.71 -3.37
N SER A 27 -17.49 7.33 -2.28
CA SER A 27 -18.06 8.27 -1.32
C SER A 27 -17.61 7.92 0.09
N GLN A 28 -17.26 8.96 0.85
CA GLN A 28 -17.04 8.80 2.29
C GLN A 28 -18.40 8.67 2.97
N THR A 29 -18.69 7.47 3.46
CA THR A 29 -19.94 7.19 4.18
C THR A 29 -19.82 7.51 5.67
N SER A 30 -18.60 7.51 6.21
CA SER A 30 -18.29 7.91 7.59
C SER A 30 -17.11 8.90 7.65
N PRO A 31 -17.23 10.01 8.40
CA PRO A 31 -16.14 10.98 8.56
C PRO A 31 -14.96 10.44 9.37
N ALA A 32 -15.20 9.44 10.24
CA ALA A 32 -14.18 8.85 11.09
C ALA A 32 -13.89 7.39 10.70
N PRO A 33 -12.62 6.95 10.81
CA PRO A 33 -12.24 5.56 10.57
C PRO A 33 -12.90 4.64 11.60
N LEU A 34 -13.54 3.56 11.13
CA LEU A 34 -14.22 2.59 11.97
C LEU A 34 -13.42 1.30 12.13
N LEU A 35 -12.58 0.96 11.15
CA LEU A 35 -11.74 -0.22 11.20
C LEU A 35 -10.44 0.05 11.96
N ASP A 36 -9.96 -0.96 12.67
CA ASP A 36 -8.57 -1.01 13.10
C ASP A 36 -7.63 -1.08 11.86
N PRO A 37 -6.45 -0.43 11.87
CA PRO A 37 -5.59 -0.38 10.69
C PRO A 37 -5.12 -1.76 10.20
N ALA A 38 -4.84 -2.72 11.09
CA ALA A 38 -4.42 -4.06 10.67
C ALA A 38 -5.56 -4.80 9.94
N HIS A 39 -6.81 -4.62 10.39
CA HIS A 39 -8.00 -5.14 9.70
C HIS A 39 -8.20 -4.48 8.34
N LEU A 40 -8.01 -3.16 8.22
CA LEU A 40 -8.06 -2.45 6.94
C LEU A 40 -7.01 -3.01 5.98
N ILE A 41 -5.74 -3.09 6.39
CA ILE A 41 -4.62 -3.58 5.58
C ILE A 41 -4.90 -5.02 5.10
N THR A 42 -5.35 -5.89 6.00
CA THR A 42 -5.69 -7.28 5.68
C THR A 42 -6.83 -7.35 4.66
N SER A 43 -7.88 -6.53 4.85
CA SER A 43 -9.06 -6.51 3.97
C SER A 43 -8.71 -5.98 2.58
N LEU A 44 -7.89 -4.92 2.50
CA LEU A 44 -7.37 -4.39 1.24
C LEU A 44 -6.53 -5.44 0.50
N ALA A 45 -5.61 -6.11 1.20
CA ALA A 45 -4.76 -7.16 0.61
C ALA A 45 -5.58 -8.35 0.10
N GLN A 46 -6.69 -8.68 0.77
CA GLN A 46 -7.57 -9.79 0.40
C GLN A 46 -8.55 -9.48 -0.71
N SER A 47 -8.81 -8.21 -1.01
CA SER A 47 -9.78 -7.80 -2.01
C SER A 47 -9.49 -8.46 -3.38
N GLU A 48 -10.54 -8.90 -4.06
CA GLU A 48 -10.43 -9.38 -5.45
C GLU A 48 -10.17 -8.23 -6.43
N ASN A 49 -10.51 -7.00 -6.04
CA ASN A 49 -10.29 -5.81 -6.84
C ASN A 49 -8.81 -5.36 -6.79
N ALA A 50 -8.16 -5.33 -7.94
CA ALA A 50 -6.76 -4.95 -8.06
C ALA A 50 -6.48 -3.52 -7.60
N ARG A 51 -7.42 -2.58 -7.80
CA ARG A 51 -7.26 -1.19 -7.37
C ARG A 51 -7.33 -1.05 -5.85
N MET A 52 -8.17 -1.86 -5.20
CA MET A 52 -8.22 -1.94 -3.73
C MET A 52 -6.90 -2.42 -3.16
N ARG A 53 -6.36 -3.53 -3.69
CA ARG A 53 -5.04 -4.01 -3.26
C ARG A 53 -3.98 -2.93 -3.50
N LEU A 54 -4.00 -2.28 -4.67
CA LEU A 54 -3.03 -1.25 -5.05
C LEU A 54 -3.05 -0.01 -4.13
N SER A 55 -4.19 0.29 -3.51
CA SER A 55 -4.33 1.39 -2.54
C SER A 55 -3.48 1.23 -1.28
N LEU A 56 -2.94 0.04 -1.03
CA LEU A 56 -1.95 -0.18 0.04
C LEU A 56 -0.71 0.71 -0.12
N ILE A 57 -0.28 0.99 -1.36
CA ILE A 57 0.88 1.86 -1.61
C ILE A 57 0.63 3.28 -1.06
N PRO A 58 -0.39 4.03 -1.53
CA PRO A 58 -0.65 5.36 -1.01
C PRO A 58 -1.05 5.36 0.47
N LEU A 59 -1.65 4.28 1.00
CA LEU A 59 -1.91 4.14 2.43
C LEU A 59 -0.61 4.21 3.25
N PHE A 60 0.42 3.42 2.89
CA PHE A 60 1.69 3.42 3.60
C PHE A 60 2.51 4.68 3.36
N LEU A 61 2.41 5.30 2.18
CA LEU A 61 3.04 6.60 1.93
C LEU A 61 2.41 7.72 2.78
N ARG A 62 1.08 7.68 3.00
CA ARG A 62 0.37 8.67 3.82
C ARG A 62 0.58 8.45 5.31
N HIS A 63 0.61 7.18 5.73
CA HIS A 63 0.69 6.74 7.13
C HIS A 63 1.86 5.78 7.36
N PRO A 64 3.12 6.26 7.39
CA PRO A 64 4.27 5.40 7.69
C PRO A 64 4.23 4.78 9.09
N GLU A 65 3.47 5.38 10.01
CA GLU A 65 3.21 4.84 11.34
C GLU A 65 2.50 3.47 11.31
N PHE A 66 1.84 3.09 10.21
CA PHE A 66 1.16 1.79 10.06
C PHE A 66 2.10 0.60 9.81
N SER A 67 3.41 0.76 10.00
CA SER A 67 4.39 -0.31 9.81
C SER A 67 4.19 -1.47 10.77
N ALA A 68 3.86 -1.21 12.05
CA ALA A 68 3.56 -2.27 13.02
C ALA A 68 2.29 -3.04 12.63
N GLU A 69 1.28 -2.35 12.13
CA GLU A 69 0.01 -2.94 11.69
C GLU A 69 0.17 -3.70 10.37
N ALA A 70 1.12 -3.32 9.52
CA ALA A 70 1.49 -4.10 8.35
C ALA A 70 2.12 -5.46 8.74
N GLU A 71 2.94 -5.50 9.78
CA GLU A 71 3.47 -6.75 10.32
C GLU A 71 2.36 -7.62 10.91
N ASN A 72 1.49 -7.05 11.75
CA ASN A 72 0.33 -7.76 12.31
C ASN A 72 -0.59 -8.31 11.19
N ALA A 73 -0.83 -7.53 10.14
CA ALA A 73 -1.62 -7.96 8.98
C ALA A 73 -0.92 -9.10 8.21
N ASP A 74 0.42 -9.09 8.08
CA ASP A 74 1.19 -10.18 7.46
C ASP A 74 0.99 -11.49 8.21
N GLU A 75 0.98 -11.47 9.54
CA GLU A 75 0.74 -12.65 10.38
C GLU A 75 -0.69 -13.19 10.20
N LEU A 76 -1.70 -12.31 10.20
CA LEU A 76 -3.09 -12.69 9.95
C LEU A 76 -3.30 -13.29 8.55
N LEU A 77 -2.57 -12.78 7.55
CA LEU A 77 -2.62 -13.24 6.17
C LEU A 77 -1.87 -14.55 5.93
N ALA A 78 -0.92 -14.93 6.79
CA ALA A 78 -0.17 -16.19 6.67
C ALA A 78 -1.12 -17.40 6.57
N LEU A 79 -2.32 -17.28 7.15
CA LEU A 79 -3.35 -18.31 7.15
C LEU A 79 -4.20 -18.37 5.87
N ARG A 80 -4.04 -17.41 4.92
CA ARG A 80 -5.06 -17.12 3.87
C ARG A 80 -4.49 -16.86 2.45
N THR A 81 -3.31 -17.39 2.13
CA THR A 81 -2.66 -17.43 0.79
C THR A 81 -2.38 -16.10 0.06
N LYS A 82 -2.94 -14.96 0.48
CA LYS A 82 -2.73 -13.62 -0.14
C LYS A 82 -1.64 -12.77 0.51
N GLN A 83 -0.81 -13.37 1.36
CA GLN A 83 0.26 -12.70 2.10
C GLN A 83 1.27 -11.97 1.18
N PHE A 84 1.55 -12.53 0.01
CA PHE A 84 2.52 -11.92 -0.93
C PHE A 84 2.08 -10.55 -1.45
N VAL A 85 0.78 -10.29 -1.62
CA VAL A 85 0.27 -8.99 -2.08
C VAL A 85 0.71 -7.88 -1.13
N LEU A 86 0.45 -8.07 0.16
CA LEU A 86 0.82 -7.09 1.19
C LEU A 86 2.32 -6.83 1.17
N ARG A 87 3.12 -7.90 1.18
CA ARG A 87 4.58 -7.80 1.19
C ARG A 87 5.11 -7.03 -0.02
N PHE A 88 4.62 -7.33 -1.22
CA PHE A 88 5.04 -6.65 -2.45
C PHE A 88 4.67 -5.16 -2.44
N TYR A 89 3.44 -4.82 -2.08
CA TYR A 89 2.99 -3.43 -2.11
C TYR A 89 3.57 -2.58 -0.97
N TYR A 90 3.79 -3.17 0.22
CA TYR A 90 4.52 -2.50 1.29
C TYR A 90 5.98 -2.24 0.90
N THR A 91 6.66 -3.25 0.34
CA THR A 91 8.04 -3.08 -0.15
C THR A 91 8.11 -2.04 -1.27
N ALA A 92 7.14 -2.02 -2.17
CA ALA A 92 7.04 -0.97 -3.18
C ALA A 92 6.86 0.41 -2.53
N ALA A 93 6.02 0.55 -1.50
CA ALA A 93 5.83 1.81 -0.80
C ALA A 93 7.13 2.35 -0.16
N ILE A 94 7.96 1.50 0.45
CA ILE A 94 9.29 1.90 0.96
C ILE A 94 10.15 2.50 -0.16
N LEU A 95 10.26 1.80 -1.29
CA LEU A 95 11.10 2.21 -2.40
C LEU A 95 10.57 3.50 -3.06
N LEU A 96 9.25 3.62 -3.18
CA LEU A 96 8.59 4.80 -3.70
C LEU A 96 8.71 6.00 -2.74
N GLN A 97 8.67 5.78 -1.42
CA GLN A 97 8.91 6.84 -0.43
C GLN A 97 10.32 7.42 -0.60
N ARG A 98 11.33 6.56 -0.82
CA ARG A 98 12.71 7.00 -1.11
C ARG A 98 12.79 7.73 -2.45
N LYS A 99 12.21 7.17 -3.52
CA LYS A 99 12.21 7.75 -4.87
C LYS A 99 11.56 9.14 -4.90
N TYR A 100 10.42 9.31 -4.21
CA TYR A 100 9.65 10.55 -4.21
C TYR A 100 9.83 11.39 -2.94
N ARG A 101 10.87 11.12 -2.14
CA ARG A 101 11.09 11.77 -0.83
C ARG A 101 10.93 13.29 -0.88
N LYS A 102 11.58 13.93 -1.86
CA LYS A 102 11.50 15.39 -2.02
C LYS A 102 10.06 15.89 -2.19
N ARG A 103 9.27 15.24 -3.05
CA ARG A 103 7.86 15.60 -3.30
C ARG A 103 7.00 15.34 -2.06
N ILE A 104 7.21 14.22 -1.39
CA ILE A 104 6.50 13.87 -0.15
C ILE A 104 6.76 14.91 0.93
N VAL A 105 8.03 15.30 1.14
CA VAL A 105 8.41 16.34 2.11
C VAL A 105 7.81 17.70 1.75
N GLU A 106 7.79 18.05 0.46
CA GLU A 106 7.15 19.29 0.01
C GLU A 106 5.64 19.32 0.33
N ILE A 107 4.93 18.19 0.22
CA ILE A 107 3.48 18.13 0.44
C ILE A 107 3.13 18.00 1.93
N PHE A 108 3.75 17.05 2.64
CA PHE A 108 3.37 16.63 3.99
C PHE A 108 4.35 17.05 5.09
N GLY A 109 5.51 17.62 4.72
CA GLY A 109 6.62 17.83 5.65
C GLY A 109 7.45 16.56 5.87
N GLU A 110 8.43 16.63 6.78
CA GLU A 110 9.23 15.46 7.14
C GLU A 110 8.35 14.37 7.76
N GLN A 111 8.46 13.17 7.21
CA GLN A 111 7.77 11.97 7.69
C GLN A 111 8.80 10.91 8.08
N PRO A 112 8.47 10.03 9.03
CA PRO A 112 9.34 8.90 9.32
C PRO A 112 9.49 7.98 8.10
N GLU A 113 10.69 7.44 7.93
CA GLU A 113 10.95 6.45 6.88
C GLU A 113 10.24 5.14 7.20
N LEU A 114 9.63 4.53 6.19
CA LEU A 114 9.05 3.20 6.29
C LEU A 114 10.17 2.18 6.55
N PRO A 115 10.09 1.37 7.63
CA PRO A 115 11.07 0.35 7.91
C PRO A 115 10.91 -0.83 6.93
N ASP A 116 12.03 -1.45 6.55
CA ASP A 116 12.01 -2.67 5.72
C ASP A 116 11.58 -3.89 6.54
N LEU A 117 10.36 -4.37 6.29
CA LEU A 117 9.78 -5.52 6.99
C LEU A 117 9.83 -6.82 6.16
N PHE A 118 9.90 -6.71 4.83
CA PHE A 118 9.56 -7.84 3.95
C PHE A 118 10.56 -8.13 2.83
N SER A 119 11.59 -7.29 2.60
CA SER A 119 12.51 -7.51 1.47
C SER A 119 13.23 -8.86 1.58
N SER A 120 13.65 -9.24 2.80
CA SER A 120 14.24 -10.57 3.08
C SER A 120 13.28 -11.72 2.77
N LYS A 121 12.01 -11.62 3.16
CA LYS A 121 10.96 -12.61 2.89
C LYS A 121 10.64 -12.73 1.40
N LEU A 122 10.82 -11.64 0.64
CA LEU A 122 10.63 -11.62 -0.81
C LEU A 122 11.87 -12.07 -1.58
N GLY A 123 13.04 -12.14 -0.93
CA GLY A 123 14.32 -12.40 -1.60
C GLY A 123 14.74 -11.24 -2.51
N VAL A 124 14.41 -10.01 -2.12
CA VAL A 124 14.85 -8.77 -2.79
C VAL A 124 15.99 -8.19 -1.97
N LEU A 125 17.09 -7.86 -2.63
CA LEU A 125 18.23 -7.25 -1.96
C LEU A 125 17.97 -5.76 -1.73
N PRO A 126 18.37 -5.20 -0.58
CA PRO A 126 18.38 -3.76 -0.41
C PRO A 126 19.37 -3.16 -1.41
N ASP A 127 18.88 -2.28 -2.28
CA ASP A 127 19.68 -1.49 -3.22
C ASP A 127 19.55 -0.01 -2.83
N GLU A 128 20.65 0.73 -2.89
CA GLU A 128 20.66 2.18 -2.62
C GLU A 128 19.93 2.96 -3.71
N ASN A 129 19.88 2.42 -4.94
CA ASN A 129 19.14 3.00 -6.04
C ASN A 129 17.68 2.48 -6.04
N PRO A 130 16.69 3.34 -5.71
CA PRO A 130 15.30 2.92 -5.64
C PRO A 130 14.73 2.44 -6.99
N ASP A 131 15.23 2.92 -8.13
CA ASP A 131 14.79 2.47 -9.45
C ASP A 131 15.24 1.03 -9.74
N GLN A 132 16.48 0.69 -9.37
CA GLN A 132 16.99 -0.67 -9.50
C GLN A 132 16.30 -1.62 -8.52
N ALA A 133 16.07 -1.17 -7.28
CA ALA A 133 15.31 -1.94 -6.30
C ALA A 133 13.87 -2.23 -6.79
N LEU A 134 13.18 -1.24 -7.37
CA LEU A 134 11.83 -1.41 -7.91
C LEU A 134 11.82 -2.40 -9.09
N LEU A 135 12.84 -2.36 -9.95
CA LEU A 135 13.00 -3.34 -11.03
C LEU A 135 13.19 -4.76 -10.49
N GLN A 136 14.04 -4.94 -9.48
CA GLN A 136 14.23 -6.25 -8.82
C GLN A 136 12.93 -6.76 -8.18
N LEU A 137 12.22 -5.89 -7.46
CA LEU A 137 10.93 -6.21 -6.83
C LEU A 137 9.88 -6.60 -7.86
N ALA A 138 9.78 -5.86 -8.98
CA ALA A 138 8.84 -6.14 -10.06
C ALA A 138 9.13 -7.48 -10.76
N ASN A 139 10.41 -7.78 -11.02
CA ASN A 139 10.82 -9.07 -11.58
C ASN A 139 10.47 -10.22 -10.62
N ARG A 140 10.67 -10.00 -9.31
CA ARG A 140 10.30 -10.98 -8.29
C ARG A 140 8.79 -11.18 -8.19
N HIS A 141 8.00 -10.10 -8.28
CA HIS A 141 6.53 -10.19 -8.29
C HIS A 141 6.04 -10.94 -9.53
N LYS A 142 6.57 -10.62 -10.71
CA LYS A 142 6.27 -11.36 -11.94
C LYS A 142 6.57 -12.86 -11.79
N PHE A 143 7.74 -13.20 -11.26
CA PHE A 143 8.15 -14.58 -11.07
C PHE A 143 7.22 -15.36 -10.12
N LEU A 144 6.88 -14.78 -8.96
CA LEU A 144 6.04 -15.46 -7.96
C LEU A 144 4.55 -15.48 -8.32
N SER A 145 4.04 -14.43 -8.99
CA SER A 145 2.63 -14.36 -9.40
C SER A 145 2.34 -15.12 -10.69
N GLY A 146 3.36 -15.37 -11.53
CA GLY A 146 3.18 -15.87 -12.90
C GLY A 146 2.51 -14.87 -13.85
N GLN A 147 2.25 -13.63 -13.41
CA GLN A 147 1.55 -12.61 -14.18
C GLN A 147 2.53 -11.72 -14.95
N PHE A 148 2.32 -11.62 -16.26
CA PHE A 148 3.10 -10.77 -17.17
C PHE A 148 2.54 -9.33 -17.20
N VAL A 149 2.61 -8.65 -16.07
CA VAL A 149 2.17 -7.25 -15.91
C VAL A 149 3.40 -6.33 -15.78
N ASN A 150 3.28 -5.09 -16.23
CA ASN A 150 4.26 -4.04 -15.91
C ASN A 150 4.12 -3.63 -14.44
N TRP A 151 4.72 -4.42 -13.54
CA TRP A 151 4.62 -4.19 -12.09
C TRP A 151 5.27 -2.88 -11.66
N ILE A 152 6.40 -2.48 -12.26
CA ILE A 152 7.05 -1.18 -11.97
C ILE A 152 6.07 -0.05 -12.25
N GLY A 153 5.54 -0.01 -13.48
CA GLY A 153 4.57 1.01 -13.88
C GLY A 153 3.29 0.97 -13.04
N THR A 154 2.88 -0.21 -12.56
CA THR A 154 1.73 -0.35 -11.66
C THR A 154 1.99 0.32 -10.30
N TYR A 155 3.17 0.09 -9.71
CA TYR A 155 3.54 0.69 -8.43
C TYR A 155 3.71 2.21 -8.54
N GLU A 156 4.44 2.65 -9.57
CA GLU A 156 4.69 4.07 -9.82
C GLU A 156 3.39 4.81 -10.09
N HIS A 157 2.51 4.23 -10.89
CA HIS A 157 1.20 4.83 -11.16
C HIS A 157 0.40 5.07 -9.88
N ALA A 158 0.42 4.14 -8.92
CA ALA A 158 -0.27 4.30 -7.66
C ALA A 158 0.24 5.50 -6.86
N ALA A 159 1.56 5.63 -6.73
CA ALA A 159 2.18 6.75 -6.03
C ALA A 159 2.00 8.07 -6.78
N GLU A 160 2.17 8.09 -8.11
CA GLU A 160 2.07 9.31 -8.90
C GLU A 160 0.67 9.90 -8.94
N VAL A 161 -0.36 9.05 -9.11
CA VAL A 161 -1.76 9.51 -9.10
C VAL A 161 -2.11 10.08 -7.74
N TRP A 162 -1.73 9.39 -6.66
CA TRP A 162 -1.97 9.88 -5.31
C TRP A 162 -1.22 11.18 -5.02
N LEU A 163 0.08 11.27 -5.34
CA LEU A 163 0.86 12.49 -5.11
C LEU A 163 0.28 13.70 -5.88
N LYS A 164 -0.13 13.51 -7.14
CA LYS A 164 -0.76 14.58 -7.93
C LYS A 164 -2.07 15.07 -7.32
N GLU A 165 -2.89 14.15 -6.81
CA GLU A 165 -4.13 14.52 -6.11
C GLU A 165 -3.84 15.35 -4.85
N MET A 166 -2.81 14.98 -4.09
CA MET A 166 -2.42 15.70 -2.88
C MET A 166 -1.80 17.08 -3.18
N GLU A 167 -1.06 17.20 -4.29
CA GLU A 167 -0.56 18.48 -4.80
C GLU A 167 -1.71 19.43 -5.15
N LEU A 168 -2.76 18.92 -5.82
CA LEU A 168 -3.95 19.71 -6.18
C LEU A 168 -4.75 20.17 -4.97
N GLN A 169 -4.77 19.39 -3.88
CA GLN A 169 -5.47 19.75 -2.64
C GLN A 169 -4.70 20.77 -1.79
N LYS A 170 -3.39 20.90 -1.99
CA LYS A 170 -2.54 21.89 -1.31
C LYS A 170 -2.59 23.27 -1.97
N ALA A 171 -2.88 23.33 -3.27
CA ALA A 171 -2.90 24.55 -4.09
C ALA A 171 -4.17 25.38 -3.86
#